data_AF-A0A8N4EVG2-F1
#
_entry.id   AF-A0A8N4EVG2-F1
#
_cell.length_a   1.000
_cell.length_b   1.000
_cell.length_c   1.000
_cell.angle_alpha   90.00
_cell.angle_beta   90.00
_cell.angle_gamma   90.00
#
_symmetry.space_group_name_H-M   'P 1'
#
loop_
_entity.id
_entity.type
_entity.pdbx_description
1 polymer ?
#
loop_
_entity_poly.entity_id
_entity_poly.type
_entity_poly.pdbx_seq_one_letter_code
_entity_poly.pdbx_strand_id
1 'polypeptide(L)'
;MDIYEALELRDRGSDYLGKSVLKAVENMTSINGPALIGKDPSKQAQMDTSMVQQFDGTSNEWGWCKQKVDANAILAASSVVCKVGARLKKIPLYQHMANFAGNKNLVLSVPAFNVINGGSH
;
A
#
# COMPACT_ATOMS: atom_id res chain seq x y z
N MET A 1 -20.77 -2.55 -2.25
CA MET A 1 -19.32 -2.73 -2.06
C MET A 1 -18.68 -2.25 -3.34
N ASP A 2 -17.67 -1.40 -3.26
CA ASP A 2 -17.01 -0.90 -4.48
C ASP A 2 -16.43 -2.10 -5.25
N ILE A 3 -16.72 -2.17 -6.55
CA ILE A 3 -16.32 -3.29 -7.42
C ILE A 3 -15.03 -3.00 -8.18
N TYR A 4 -14.57 -1.74 -8.15
CA TYR A 4 -13.41 -1.28 -8.90
C TYR A 4 -12.16 -1.17 -8.01
N GLU A 5 -12.35 -0.84 -6.73
CA GLU A 5 -11.25 -0.58 -5.81
C GLU A 5 -10.56 -1.85 -5.30
N ALA A 6 -9.32 -1.66 -4.85
CA ALA A 6 -8.65 -2.68 -4.05
C ALA A 6 -9.33 -2.80 -2.69
N LEU A 7 -9.55 -4.03 -2.22
CA LEU A 7 -10.41 -4.28 -1.08
C LEU A 7 -9.63 -4.26 0.23
N GLU A 8 -10.10 -3.43 1.16
CA GLU A 8 -9.67 -3.51 2.56
C GLU A 8 -10.36 -4.67 3.31
N LEU A 9 -9.60 -5.31 4.19
CA LEU A 9 -10.02 -6.39 5.05
C LEU A 9 -10.35 -5.84 6.44
N ARG A 10 -11.58 -6.11 6.86
CA ARG A 10 -12.08 -5.84 8.21
C ARG A 10 -12.50 -7.15 8.86
N ASP A 11 -12.28 -7.27 10.17
CA ASP A 11 -12.52 -8.51 10.90
C ASP A 11 -14.03 -8.81 11.08
N ARG A 12 -14.90 -7.78 10.99
CA ARG A 12 -16.37 -7.90 11.10
C ARG A 12 -16.87 -8.54 12.41
N GLY A 13 -16.07 -8.51 13.47
CA GLY A 13 -16.44 -8.92 14.83
C GLY A 13 -17.16 -7.84 15.64
N SER A 14 -17.31 -8.06 16.95
CA SER A 14 -17.89 -7.07 17.88
C SER A 14 -17.01 -5.84 18.09
N ASP A 15 -15.69 -6.01 17.95
CA ASP A 15 -14.72 -4.97 18.28
C ASP A 15 -14.73 -3.85 17.24
N TYR A 16 -14.57 -2.62 17.72
CA TYR A 16 -14.52 -1.41 16.89
C TYR A 16 -15.67 -1.31 15.87
N LEU A 17 -16.88 -1.74 16.26
CA LEU A 17 -18.06 -1.76 15.38
C LEU A 17 -17.83 -2.58 14.10
N GLY A 18 -17.08 -3.69 14.20
CA GLY A 18 -16.71 -4.54 13.08
C GLY A 18 -15.58 -4.00 12.20
N LYS A 19 -14.94 -2.89 12.58
CA LYS A 19 -13.89 -2.21 11.81
C LYS A 19 -12.46 -2.58 12.25
N SER A 20 -12.32 -3.56 13.14
CA SER A 20 -11.02 -4.13 13.51
C SER A 20 -10.27 -4.68 12.27
N VAL A 21 -8.93 -4.74 12.38
CA VAL A 21 -7.99 -5.09 11.30
C VAL A 21 -6.93 -6.11 11.74
N LEU A 22 -7.19 -6.91 12.78
CA LEU A 22 -6.23 -7.89 13.29
C LEU A 22 -5.84 -8.91 12.22
N LYS A 23 -6.78 -9.29 11.34
CA LYS A 23 -6.47 -10.19 10.22
C LYS A 23 -5.52 -9.56 9.20
N ALA A 24 -5.62 -8.25 8.96
CA ALA A 24 -4.67 -7.54 8.10
C ALA A 24 -3.26 -7.49 8.72
N VAL A 25 -3.18 -7.30 10.05
CA VAL A 25 -1.92 -7.36 10.80
C VAL A 25 -1.30 -8.76 10.70
N GLU A 26 -2.11 -9.81 10.90
CA GLU A 26 -1.68 -11.20 10.77
C GLU A 26 -1.17 -11.50 9.36
N ASN A 27 -1.90 -11.10 8.31
CA ASN A 27 -1.46 -11.24 6.91
C ASN A 27 -0.13 -10.52 6.66
N MET A 28 0.06 -9.32 7.23
CA MET A 28 1.33 -8.61 7.13
C MET A 28 2.48 -9.43 7.72
N THR A 29 2.33 -9.93 8.95
CA THR A 29 3.39 -10.66 9.65
C THR A 29 3.64 -12.06 9.09
N SER A 30 2.60 -12.76 8.65
CA SER A 30 2.68 -14.17 8.22
C SER A 30 2.92 -14.36 6.72
N ILE A 31 2.51 -13.41 5.88
CA ILE A 31 2.62 -13.51 4.41
C ILE A 31 3.62 -12.49 3.87
N ASN A 32 3.36 -11.19 4.07
CA ASN A 32 4.20 -10.14 3.48
C ASN A 32 5.59 -10.07 4.13
N GLY A 33 5.69 -10.23 5.45
CA GLY A 33 6.95 -10.22 6.18
C GLY A 33 7.96 -11.22 5.58
N PRO A 34 7.65 -12.53 5.55
CA PRO A 34 8.51 -13.55 4.94
C PRO A 34 8.81 -13.30 3.46
N ALA A 35 7.83 -12.81 2.70
CA ALA A 35 7.98 -12.49 1.28
C ALA A 35 9.05 -11.42 1.00
N LEU A 36 9.28 -10.50 1.94
CA LEU A 36 10.20 -9.38 1.81
C LEU A 36 11.62 -9.70 2.33
N ILE A 37 11.81 -10.80 3.06
CA ILE A 37 13.13 -11.16 3.61
C ILE A 37 14.12 -11.43 2.48
N GLY A 38 15.30 -10.83 2.58
CA GLY A 38 16.39 -10.99 1.60
C GLY A 38 16.16 -10.27 0.27
N LYS A 39 15.10 -9.46 0.15
CA LYS A 39 14.84 -8.63 -1.04
C LYS A 39 15.53 -7.27 -0.94
N ASP A 40 15.87 -6.70 -2.09
CA ASP A 40 16.45 -5.36 -2.17
C ASP A 40 15.33 -4.29 -2.13
N PRO A 41 15.25 -3.47 -1.07
CA PRO A 41 14.23 -2.43 -0.96
C PRO A 41 14.40 -1.27 -1.96
N SER A 42 15.48 -1.25 -2.74
CA SER A 42 15.62 -0.33 -3.87
C SER A 42 14.78 -0.72 -5.09
N LYS A 43 14.27 -1.96 -5.14
CA LYS A 43 13.50 -2.54 -6.26
C LYS A 43 11.99 -2.47 -6.02
N GLN A 44 11.47 -1.26 -5.80
CA GLN A 44 10.05 -0.99 -5.48
C GLN A 44 9.07 -1.76 -6.37
N ALA A 45 9.14 -1.55 -7.70
CA ALA A 45 8.22 -2.16 -8.65
C ALA A 45 8.24 -3.70 -8.62
N GLN A 46 9.42 -4.30 -8.41
CA GLN A 46 9.55 -5.75 -8.33
C GLN A 46 8.85 -6.31 -7.08
N MET A 47 9.01 -5.63 -5.94
CA MET A 47 8.40 -6.08 -4.69
C MET A 47 6.89 -5.85 -4.66
N ASP A 48 6.42 -4.71 -5.16
CA ASP A 48 4.98 -4.44 -5.28
C ASP A 48 4.31 -5.45 -6.22
N THR A 49 4.95 -5.75 -7.36
CA THR A 49 4.45 -6.76 -8.31
C THR A 49 4.39 -8.14 -7.66
N SER A 50 5.42 -8.53 -6.91
CA SER A 50 5.45 -9.82 -6.21
C SER A 50 4.35 -9.92 -5.15
N MET A 51 4.16 -8.88 -4.33
CA MET A 51 3.07 -8.82 -3.34
C MET A 51 1.69 -8.94 -3.99
N VAL A 52 1.44 -8.20 -5.07
CA VAL A 52 0.13 -8.17 -5.73
C VAL A 52 -0.15 -9.42 -6.54
N GLN A 53 0.79 -9.89 -7.36
CA GLN A 53 0.53 -10.94 -8.35
C GLN A 53 0.85 -12.34 -7.82
N GLN A 54 1.89 -12.49 -7.00
CA GLN A 54 2.37 -13.81 -6.56
C GLN A 54 1.83 -14.17 -5.18
N PHE A 55 1.88 -13.24 -4.22
CA PHE A 55 1.48 -13.51 -2.85
C PHE A 55 -0.01 -13.34 -2.62
N ASP A 56 -0.62 -12.28 -3.15
CA ASP A 56 -2.07 -12.12 -3.13
C ASP A 56 -2.74 -12.90 -4.28
N GLY A 57 -2.52 -12.46 -5.52
CA GLY A 57 -2.97 -13.11 -6.75
C GLY A 57 -4.46 -12.95 -7.07
N THR A 58 -5.21 -12.17 -6.30
CA THR A 58 -6.65 -11.99 -6.50
C THR A 58 -6.94 -10.86 -7.48
N SER A 59 -7.88 -11.11 -8.40
CA SER A 59 -8.32 -10.15 -9.41
C SER A 59 -9.84 -10.16 -9.59
N ASN A 60 -10.35 -9.05 -10.11
CA ASN A 60 -11.70 -8.88 -10.63
C ASN A 60 -11.61 -8.50 -12.13
N GLU A 61 -12.75 -8.18 -12.75
CA GLU A 61 -12.82 -7.78 -14.16
C GLU A 61 -11.99 -6.53 -14.50
N TRP A 62 -11.59 -5.75 -13.49
CA TRP A 62 -10.92 -4.45 -13.61
C TRP A 62 -9.44 -4.49 -13.20
N GLY A 63 -8.96 -5.60 -12.64
CA GLY A 63 -7.56 -5.80 -12.26
C GLY A 63 -7.37 -6.45 -10.90
N TRP A 64 -6.20 -6.23 -10.28
CA TRP A 64 -5.82 -6.86 -9.02
C TRP A 64 -6.56 -6.26 -7.82
N CYS A 65 -7.48 -7.01 -7.24
CA CYS A 65 -8.36 -6.55 -6.16
C CYS A 65 -7.77 -6.72 -4.75
N LYS A 66 -6.69 -7.50 -4.59
CA LYS A 66 -5.90 -7.59 -3.35
C LYS A 66 -6.68 -8.14 -2.14
N GLN A 67 -7.70 -8.97 -2.41
CA GLN A 67 -8.66 -9.46 -1.44
C GLN A 67 -8.11 -10.50 -0.47
N LYS A 68 -7.08 -11.28 -0.86
CA LYS A 68 -6.57 -12.39 -0.03
C LYS A 68 -5.66 -11.89 1.08
N VAL A 69 -4.66 -11.09 0.71
CA VAL A 69 -3.64 -10.55 1.61
C VAL A 69 -4.07 -9.27 2.27
N ASP A 70 -5.03 -8.54 1.68
CA ASP A 70 -5.53 -7.21 2.07
C ASP A 70 -4.76 -6.03 1.43
N ALA A 71 -5.51 -5.09 0.88
CA ALA A 71 -4.98 -3.86 0.29
C ALA A 71 -4.24 -3.00 1.32
N ASN A 72 -4.70 -2.93 2.58
CA ASN A 72 -4.04 -2.14 3.62
C ASN A 72 -2.69 -2.75 4.00
N ALA A 73 -2.62 -4.07 4.14
CA ALA A 73 -1.39 -4.80 4.42
C ALA A 73 -0.35 -4.66 3.30
N ILE A 74 -0.76 -4.77 2.04
CA ILE A 74 0.12 -4.57 0.88
C ILE A 74 0.62 -3.12 0.80
N LEU A 75 -0.27 -2.14 0.99
CA LEU A 75 0.09 -0.73 0.93
C LEU A 75 1.05 -0.34 2.07
N ALA A 76 0.85 -0.87 3.27
CA ALA A 76 1.73 -0.66 4.41
C ALA A 76 3.14 -1.19 4.12
N ALA A 77 3.24 -2.43 3.63
CA ALA A 77 4.50 -3.04 3.23
C ALA A 77 5.21 -2.24 2.12
N SER A 78 4.48 -1.89 1.05
CA SER A 78 4.98 -1.07 -0.07
C SER A 78 5.53 0.28 0.40
N SER A 79 4.83 0.94 1.33
CA SER A 79 5.23 2.23 1.90
C SER A 79 6.51 2.13 2.74
N VAL A 80 6.66 1.05 3.52
CA VAL A 80 7.87 0.79 4.32
C VAL A 80 9.06 0.53 3.40
N VAL A 81 8.88 -0.30 2.37
CA VAL A 81 9.88 -0.53 1.34
C VAL A 81 10.37 0.79 0.74
N CYS A 82 9.45 1.66 0.32
CA CYS A 82 9.77 2.93 -0.31
C CYS A 82 10.61 3.83 0.63
N LYS A 83 10.22 3.90 1.90
CA LYS A 83 10.95 4.63 2.95
C LYS A 83 12.35 4.06 3.18
N VAL A 84 12.50 2.73 3.23
CA VAL A 84 13.81 2.08 3.40
C VAL A 84 14.68 2.31 2.16
N GLY A 85 14.12 2.20 0.95
CA GLY A 85 14.82 2.49 -0.30
C GLY A 85 15.35 3.92 -0.37
N ALA A 86 14.57 4.90 0.12
CA ALA A 86 15.03 6.28 0.25
C ALA A 86 16.19 6.42 1.25
N ARG A 87 16.07 5.78 2.43
CA ARG A 87 17.11 5.78 3.48
C ARG A 87 18.42 5.16 3.01
N LEU A 88 18.38 4.03 2.31
CA LEU A 88 19.59 3.38 1.77
C LEU A 88 20.32 4.27 0.76
N LYS A 89 19.55 5.00 -0.07
CA LYS A 89 20.09 5.97 -1.02
C LYS A 89 20.50 7.30 -0.38
N LYS A 90 20.24 7.49 0.93
CA LYS A 90 20.48 8.73 1.68
C LYS A 90 19.85 9.97 1.03
N ILE A 91 18.65 9.79 0.47
CA ILE A 91 17.87 10.88 -0.13
C ILE A 91 16.52 11.03 0.59
N PRO A 92 15.90 12.22 0.56
CA PRO A 92 14.53 12.40 1.02
C PRO A 92 13.53 11.50 0.27
N LEU A 93 12.43 11.13 0.93
CA LEU A 93 11.40 10.24 0.35
C LEU A 93 10.81 10.80 -0.95
N TYR A 94 10.52 12.11 -1.01
CA TYR A 94 9.97 12.74 -2.23
C TYR A 94 10.94 12.58 -3.42
N GLN A 95 12.25 12.67 -3.19
CA GLN A 95 13.26 12.51 -4.23
C GLN A 95 13.35 11.05 -4.67
N HIS A 96 13.25 10.11 -3.73
CA HIS A 96 13.20 8.69 -4.04
C HIS A 96 12.01 8.34 -4.94
N MET A 97 10.82 8.87 -4.62
CA MET A 97 9.61 8.72 -5.42
C MET A 97 9.75 9.33 -6.81
N ALA A 98 10.29 10.56 -6.89
CA ALA A 98 10.54 11.21 -8.17
C ALA A 98 11.49 10.39 -9.06
N ASN A 99 12.56 9.82 -8.47
CA ASN A 99 13.54 9.04 -9.21
C ASN A 99 12.93 7.78 -9.86
N PHE A 100 12.12 6.99 -9.14
CA PHE A 100 11.52 5.79 -9.75
C PHE A 100 10.32 6.12 -10.64
N ALA A 101 9.68 7.28 -10.46
CA ALA A 101 8.65 7.79 -11.37
C ALA A 101 9.22 8.42 -12.66
N GLY A 102 10.56 8.57 -12.77
CA GLY A 102 11.20 9.23 -13.91
C GLY A 102 11.05 10.75 -13.91
N ASN A 103 10.63 11.35 -12.79
CA ASN A 103 10.41 12.78 -12.66
C ASN A 103 11.71 13.51 -12.32
N LYS A 104 12.21 14.29 -13.27
CA LYS A 104 13.45 15.09 -13.10
C LYS A 104 13.22 16.42 -12.39
N ASN A 105 12.02 16.98 -12.55
CA ASN A 105 11.65 18.29 -12.03
C ASN A 105 10.64 18.11 -10.89
N LEU A 106 11.00 18.57 -9.71
CA LEU A 106 10.09 18.59 -8.56
C LEU A 106 9.26 19.86 -8.58
N VAL A 107 7.97 19.70 -8.28
CA VAL A 107 7.01 20.80 -8.20
C VAL A 107 6.28 20.69 -6.87
N LEU A 108 6.12 21.81 -6.17
CA LEU A 108 5.24 21.89 -5.02
C LEU A 108 3.81 22.06 -5.51
N SER A 109 2.90 21.18 -5.11
CA SER A 109 1.49 21.29 -5.50
C SER A 109 0.80 22.45 -4.79
N VAL A 110 -0.17 23.06 -5.47
CA VAL A 110 -1.09 23.99 -4.83
C VAL A 110 -1.99 23.19 -3.88
N PRO A 111 -2.05 23.53 -2.58
CA PRO A 111 -2.90 22.81 -1.63
C PRO A 111 -4.38 23.10 -1.90
N ALA A 112 -5.18 22.04 -1.91
CA ALA A 112 -6.64 22.14 -1.87
C ALA A 112 -7.10 22.05 -0.41
N PHE A 113 -7.45 23.18 0.19
CA PHE A 113 -7.96 23.23 1.56
C PHE A 113 -9.46 22.93 1.56
N ASN A 114 -9.86 21.88 2.28
CA ASN A 114 -11.27 21.64 2.53
C ASN A 114 -11.78 22.66 3.56
N VAL A 115 -12.73 23.52 3.18
CA VAL A 115 -13.21 24.65 4.01
C VAL A 115 -14.65 24.42 4.50
N ILE A 116 -15.47 23.73 3.71
CA ILE A 116 -16.88 23.50 4.00
C ILE A 116 -17.19 22.03 3.74
N ASN A 117 -17.67 21.35 4.78
CA ASN A 117 -18.17 19.99 4.69
C ASN A 117 -19.68 19.96 4.45
N GLY A 118 -20.16 18.84 3.92
CA GLY A 118 -21.58 18.52 3.78
C GLY A 118 -21.77 17.04 3.51
N GLY A 119 -23.02 16.56 3.57
CA GLY A 119 -23.31 15.14 3.36
C GLY A 119 -22.77 14.25 4.49
N SER A 120 -22.09 13.17 4.14
CA SER A 120 -21.55 12.16 5.09
C SER A 120 -20.13 12.45 5.61
N HIS A 121 -19.62 13.66 5.37
CA HIS A 121 -18.26 14.11 5.75
C HIS A 121 -18.24 14.88 7.06
#